data_AF-A0A9Q6ELA5-F1
#
_entry.id   AF-A0A9Q6ELA5-F1
#
_cell.length_a   1.000
_cell.length_b   1.000
_cell.length_c   1.000
_cell.angle_alpha   90.00
_cell.angle_beta   90.00
_cell.angle_gamma   90.00
#
_symmetry.space_group_name_H-M   'P 1'
#
loop_
_entity.id
_entity.type
_entity.pdbx_description
1 polymer ?
#
loop_
_entity_poly.entity_id
_entity_poly.type
_entity_poly.pdbx_seq_one_letter_code
_entity_poly.pdbx_strand_id
1 'polypeptide(L)'
;MPTLYIPYKNPSEIKKEDMYPFVDFEKIEFRIEPEGIRFIQFDEHPLRRIKTKEVINILITKQGKLKGRNSTKLHSYILHVYEWYQIANREKETNFPDDFIDSLIFDPLSEIE
;
A
#
# COMPACT_ATOMS: atom_id res chain seq x y z
N MET A 1 2.76 -7.59 10.04
CA MET A 1 1.61 -6.85 9.47
C MET A 1 1.59 -7.18 8.00
N PRO A 2 0.41 -7.32 7.37
CA PRO A 2 0.37 -7.51 5.93
C PRO A 2 1.02 -6.30 5.25
N THR A 3 1.74 -6.60 4.17
CA THR A 3 2.47 -5.62 3.37
C THR A 3 1.80 -5.49 2.02
N LEU A 4 1.40 -4.27 1.69
CA LEU A 4 0.95 -3.91 0.35
C LEU A 4 2.17 -3.51 -0.49
N TYR A 5 2.29 -4.12 -1.66
CA TYR A 5 3.25 -3.78 -2.70
C TYR A 5 2.59 -2.82 -3.67
N ILE A 6 3.18 -1.63 -3.82
CA ILE A 6 2.57 -0.53 -4.54
C ILE A 6 3.34 -0.28 -5.83
N PRO A 7 2.73 -0.54 -6.99
CA PRO A 7 3.31 -0.19 -8.28
C PRO A 7 3.50 1.33 -8.37
N TYR A 8 4.63 1.81 -8.90
CA TYR A 8 4.88 3.25 -9.07
C TYR A 8 3.94 3.96 -10.05
N LYS A 9 3.27 3.20 -10.93
CA LYS A 9 2.34 3.76 -11.90
C LYS A 9 0.92 3.73 -11.33
N ASN A 10 0.06 4.64 -11.79
CA ASN A 10 -1.36 4.53 -11.49
C ASN A 10 -1.94 3.27 -12.14
N PRO A 11 -3.01 2.67 -11.56
CA PRO A 11 -3.64 1.48 -12.13
C PRO A 11 -3.99 1.64 -13.63
N SER A 12 -4.45 2.82 -14.05
CA SER A 12 -4.78 3.09 -15.46
C SER A 12 -3.59 3.06 -16.43
N GLU A 13 -2.36 3.13 -15.92
CA GLU A 13 -1.13 3.22 -16.72
C GLU A 13 -0.37 1.88 -16.79
N ILE A 14 -0.80 0.89 -16.01
CA ILE A 14 -0.18 -0.43 -15.96
C ILE A 14 -0.49 -1.20 -17.23
N LYS A 15 0.57 -1.59 -17.94
CA LYS A 15 0.50 -2.49 -19.09
C LYS A 15 0.91 -3.90 -18.68
N LYS A 16 0.58 -4.89 -19.51
CA LYS A 16 0.95 -6.29 -19.27
C LYS A 16 2.45 -6.50 -19.05
N GLU A 17 3.28 -5.73 -19.75
CA GLU A 17 4.74 -5.74 -19.61
C GLU A 17 5.24 -5.17 -18.27
N ASP A 18 4.45 -4.33 -17.60
CA ASP A 18 4.79 -3.76 -16.29
C ASP A 18 4.48 -4.73 -15.14
N MET A 19 3.75 -5.82 -15.42
CA MET A 19 3.32 -6.79 -14.41
C MET A 19 4.45 -7.76 -13.98
N TYR A 20 5.59 -7.79 -14.69
CA TYR A 20 6.74 -8.68 -14.44
C TYR A 20 8.08 -8.06 -14.95
N PRO A 21 9.24 -8.08 -14.24
CA PRO A 21 9.54 -8.61 -12.91
C PRO A 21 9.78 -7.53 -11.81
N PHE A 22 9.52 -7.95 -10.59
CA PHE A 22 9.44 -7.25 -9.29
C PHE A 22 10.67 -6.46 -8.80
N VAL A 23 11.11 -5.40 -9.48
CA VAL A 23 12.32 -4.67 -9.04
C VAL A 23 12.04 -3.48 -8.11
N ASP A 24 10.91 -2.78 -8.20
CA ASP A 24 10.78 -1.52 -7.46
C ASP A 24 9.37 -1.23 -6.90
N PHE A 25 8.73 -2.20 -6.24
CA PHE A 25 7.50 -1.92 -5.50
C PHE A 25 7.80 -1.18 -4.20
N GLU A 26 7.08 -0.09 -3.96
CA GLU A 26 7.08 0.53 -2.65
C GLU A 26 6.30 -0.36 -1.68
N LYS A 27 6.89 -0.64 -0.51
CA LYS A 27 6.31 -1.53 0.49
C LYS A 27 5.65 -0.69 1.58
N ILE A 28 4.35 -0.90 1.79
CA ILE A 28 3.60 -0.25 2.85
C ILE A 28 2.95 -1.30 3.73
N GLU A 29 3.29 -1.32 5.00
CA GLU A 29 2.57 -2.13 5.96
C GLU A 29 1.21 -1.49 6.24
N PHE A 30 0.17 -2.31 6.41
CA PHE A 30 -1.13 -1.79 6.79
C PHE A 30 -1.77 -2.60 7.92
N ARG A 31 -2.69 -1.93 8.63
CA ARG A 31 -3.51 -2.53 9.69
C ARG A 31 -4.95 -2.11 9.50
N ILE A 32 -5.86 -3.08 9.50
CA ILE A 32 -7.29 -2.83 9.57
C ILE A 32 -7.63 -2.51 11.03
N GLU A 33 -8.20 -1.33 11.24
CA GLU A 33 -8.66 -0.82 12.53
C GLU A 33 -10.19 -0.65 12.53
N PRO A 34 -10.87 -0.62 13.69
CA PRO A 34 -12.32 -0.43 13.75
C PRO A 34 -12.81 0.85 13.02
N GLU A 35 -11.98 1.91 13.04
CA GLU A 35 -12.28 3.20 12.43
C GLU A 35 -11.95 3.28 10.92
N GLY A 36 -11.13 2.37 10.39
CA GLY A 36 -10.60 2.45 9.02
C GLY A 36 -9.29 1.68 8.83
N ILE A 37 -8.48 2.06 7.84
CA ILE A 37 -7.22 1.37 7.52
C ILE A 37 -6.04 2.29 7.79
N ARG A 38 -5.07 1.82 8.58
CA ARG A 38 -3.84 2.53 8.89
C ARG A 38 -2.71 2.04 8.00
N PHE A 39 -2.07 2.96 7.28
CA PHE A 39 -0.89 2.71 6.47
C PHE A 39 0.37 3.19 7.19
N ILE A 40 1.39 2.35 7.20
CA ILE A 40 2.67 2.54 7.87
C ILE A 40 3.79 2.26 6.88
N GLN A 41 4.65 3.24 6.64
CA GLN A 41 5.82 3.07 5.77
C GLN A 41 7.10 3.44 6.50
N PHE A 42 8.09 2.55 6.37
CA PHE A 42 9.44 2.71 6.87
C PHE A 42 10.38 3.11 5.72
N ASP A 43 11.05 4.25 5.84
CA ASP A 43 12.16 4.59 4.95
C ASP A 43 13.43 3.86 5.45
N GLU A 44 13.71 2.70 4.87
CA GLU A 44 14.93 1.95 5.12
C GLU A 44 16.09 2.48 4.26
N HIS A 45 16.53 3.72 4.50
CA HIS A 45 17.78 4.18 3.89
C HIS A 45 18.97 3.70 4.73
N PRO A 46 19.83 2.77 4.25
CA PRO A 46 20.88 2.12 5.05
C PRO A 46 21.95 3.09 5.61
N LEU A 47 22.03 4.30 5.08
CA LEU A 47 22.96 5.35 5.49
C LEU A 47 22.40 6.31 6.56
N ARG A 48 21.10 6.27 6.86
CA ARG A 48 20.50 7.09 7.92
C ARG A 48 20.34 6.25 9.18
N ARG A 49 21.19 6.48 10.19
CA ARG A 49 21.09 5.87 11.54
C ARG A 49 19.78 6.17 12.28
N ILE A 50 18.94 7.05 11.73
CA ILE A 50 17.60 7.29 12.25
C ILE A 50 16.69 6.30 11.53
N LYS A 51 16.26 5.25 12.23
CA LYS A 51 15.06 4.51 11.86
C LYS A 51 13.88 5.48 12.02
N THR A 52 13.64 6.33 11.03
CA THR A 52 12.43 7.16 10.94
C THR A 52 11.30 6.20 10.67
N LYS A 53 10.80 5.56 11.74
CA LYS A 53 9.74 4.55 11.69
C LYS A 53 8.42 5.05 11.08
N GLU A 54 8.32 6.34 10.74
CA GLU A 54 7.05 6.98 10.40
C GLU A 54 7.27 8.10 9.39
N VAL A 55 7.73 7.76 8.18
CA VAL A 55 7.51 8.68 7.04
C VAL A 55 6.00 8.74 6.75
N ILE A 56 5.33 7.60 6.91
CA ILE A 56 3.88 7.47 6.77
C ILE A 56 3.32 6.71 7.99
N ASN A 57 2.40 7.35 8.70
CA ASN A 57 1.54 6.74 9.71
C ASN A 57 0.18 7.47 9.63
N ILE A 58 -0.64 7.06 8.66
CA ILE A 58 -1.89 7.74 8.30
C ILE A 58 -3.03 6.72 8.31
N LEU A 59 -4.12 7.07 8.99
CA LEU A 59 -5.38 6.34 9.02
C LEU A 59 -6.34 6.97 7.99
N ILE A 60 -6.85 6.15 7.08
CA ILE A 60 -8.00 6.50 6.24
C ILE A 60 -9.23 5.96 6.94
N THR A 61 -10.11 6.85 7.41
CA THR A 61 -11.35 6.42 8.07
C THR A 61 -12.34 5.83 7.07
N LYS A 62 -13.32 5.07 7.56
CA LYS A 62 -14.46 4.58 6.75
C LYS A 62 -15.26 5.69 6.06
N GLN A 63 -15.13 6.94 6.50
CA GLN A 63 -15.74 8.12 5.88
C GLN A 63 -14.84 8.78 4.83
N GLY A 64 -13.68 8.19 4.50
CA GLY A 64 -12.70 8.73 3.55
C GLY A 64 -11.85 9.87 4.11
N LYS A 65 -11.87 10.15 5.42
CA LYS A 65 -11.05 11.21 6.02
C LYS A 65 -9.67 10.69 6.39
N LEU A 66 -8.63 11.46 6.08
CA LEU A 66 -7.25 11.16 6.47
C LEU A 66 -6.95 11.72 7.87
N LYS A 67 -6.46 10.88 8.77
CA LYS A 67 -5.99 11.24 10.12
C LYS A 67 -4.52 10.83 10.28
N GLY A 68 -3.66 11.75 10.72
CA GLY A 68 -2.25 11.46 10.96
C GLY A 68 -1.36 12.68 10.71
N ARG A 69 -0.12 12.64 11.21
CA ARG A 69 0.88 13.67 10.94
C ARG A 69 1.19 13.69 9.44
N ASN A 70 1.30 14.89 8.84
CA ASN A 70 1.51 15.09 7.40
C ASN A 70 0.39 14.60 6.47
N SER A 71 -0.78 14.20 6.99
CA SER A 71 -1.93 13.74 6.18
C SER A 71 -2.35 14.69 5.06
N THR A 72 -2.29 16.00 5.29
CA THR A 72 -2.57 17.01 4.24
C THR A 72 -1.50 17.03 3.15
N LYS A 73 -0.23 16.88 3.51
CA LYS A 73 0.90 16.93 2.55
C LYS A 73 0.99 15.66 1.71
N LEU A 74 0.67 14.52 2.31
CA LEU A 74 0.72 13.20 1.69
C LEU A 74 -0.64 12.77 1.12
N HIS A 75 -1.62 13.68 1.03
CA HIS A 75 -3.01 13.34 0.69
C HIS A 75 -3.12 12.52 -0.60
N SER A 76 -2.62 13.05 -1.72
CA SER A 76 -2.70 12.38 -3.02
C SER A 76 -1.97 11.05 -3.04
N TYR A 77 -0.82 10.99 -2.37
CA TYR A 77 -0.04 9.76 -2.24
C TYR A 77 -0.82 8.69 -1.46
N ILE A 78 -1.43 9.04 -0.33
CA ILE A 78 -2.23 8.10 0.47
C ILE A 78 -3.48 7.62 -0.26
N LEU A 79 -4.12 8.49 -1.06
CA LEU A 79 -5.23 8.05 -1.91
C LEU A 79 -4.78 7.04 -2.98
N HIS A 80 -3.59 7.23 -3.56
CA HIS A 80 -3.00 6.27 -4.49
C HIS A 80 -2.70 4.93 -3.81
N VAL A 81 -2.11 4.95 -2.60
CA VAL A 81 -1.93 3.74 -1.77
C VAL A 81 -3.25 3.03 -1.51
N TYR A 82 -4.28 3.78 -1.15
CA TYR A 82 -5.60 3.24 -0.85
C TYR A 82 -6.26 2.62 -2.07
N GLU A 83 -6.12 3.23 -3.24
CA GLU A 83 -6.63 2.67 -4.49
C GLU A 83 -6.02 1.30 -4.77
N TRP A 84 -4.70 1.15 -4.58
CA TRP A 84 -4.03 -0.14 -4.71
C TRP A 84 -4.49 -1.16 -3.66
N TYR A 85 -4.71 -0.72 -2.42
CA TYR A 85 -5.32 -1.57 -1.39
C TYR A 85 -6.70 -2.09 -1.83
N GLN A 86 -7.56 -1.23 -2.39
CA GLN A 86 -8.89 -1.62 -2.85
C GLN A 86 -8.84 -2.61 -4.01
N ILE A 87 -7.88 -2.45 -4.93
CA ILE A 87 -7.65 -3.40 -6.03
C ILE A 87 -7.21 -4.75 -5.47
N ALA A 88 -6.21 -4.76 -4.56
CA ALA A 88 -5.70 -5.99 -3.97
C ALA A 88 -6.75 -6.76 -3.14
N ASN A 89 -7.71 -6.05 -2.53
CA ASN A 89 -8.83 -6.66 -1.81
C ASN A 89 -10.06 -6.95 -2.70
N ARG A 90 -9.94 -6.79 -4.03
CA ARG A 90 -11.04 -6.95 -5.00
C ARG A 90 -12.28 -6.07 -4.71
N GLU A 91 -12.09 -4.95 -4.00
CA GLU A 91 -13.13 -3.93 -3.77
C GLU A 91 -13.32 -3.02 -4.98
N LYS A 92 -12.32 -2.95 -5.87
CA LYS A 92 -12.33 -2.16 -7.10
C LYS A 92 -12.15 -3.07 -8.31
N GLU A 93 -13.08 -3.00 -9.26
CA GLU A 93 -13.00 -3.75 -10.52
C GLU A 93 -11.81 -3.30 -11.37
N THR A 94 -11.05 -4.27 -11.88
CA THR A 94 -9.93 -4.05 -12.80
C THR A 94 -9.87 -5.18 -13.82
N ASN A 95 -9.15 -4.97 -14.93
CA ASN A 95 -8.87 -6.01 -15.91
C ASN A 95 -7.51 -6.70 -15.67
N PHE A 96 -6.95 -6.55 -14.46
CA PHE A 96 -5.68 -7.17 -14.15
C PHE A 96 -5.83 -8.69 -13.94
N PRO A 97 -4.80 -9.47 -14.29
CA PRO A 97 -4.76 -10.90 -13.97
C PRO A 97 -4.85 -11.15 -12.45
N ASP A 98 -5.54 -12.21 -12.05
CA ASP A 98 -5.70 -12.56 -10.62
C ASP A 98 -4.36 -12.83 -9.94
N ASP A 99 -3.41 -13.47 -10.62
CA ASP A 99 -2.06 -13.73 -10.09
C ASP A 99 -1.31 -12.43 -9.77
N PHE A 100 -1.50 -11.40 -10.59
CA PHE A 100 -0.94 -10.08 -10.31
C PHE A 100 -1.61 -9.45 -9.08
N ILE A 101 -2.95 -9.48 -9.01
CA ILE A 101 -3.70 -8.92 -7.88
C ILE A 101 -3.31 -9.61 -6.56
N ASP A 102 -3.27 -10.95 -6.56
CA ASP A 102 -2.94 -11.76 -5.39
C ASP A 102 -1.48 -11.52 -4.93
N SER A 103 -0.59 -11.10 -5.83
CA SER A 103 0.80 -10.74 -5.49
C SER A 103 0.95 -9.38 -4.78
N LEU A 104 -0.08 -8.54 -4.78
CA LEU A 104 -0.01 -7.18 -4.23
C LEU A 104 0.01 -7.16 -2.69
N ILE A 105 -0.49 -8.21 -2.03
CA ILE A 105 -0.47 -8.30 -0.56
C ILE A 105 0.35 -9.52 -0.14
N PHE A 106 1.41 -9.27 0.61
CA PHE A 106 2.09 -10.32 1.37
C PHE A 106 1.60 -10.29 2.81
N ASP A 107 0.94 -11.35 3.26
CA ASP A 107 0.60 -11.55 4.66
C ASP A 107 1.49 -12.64 5.28
N PRO A 108 2.45 -12.30 6.16
CA PRO A 108 3.31 -13.30 6.80
C PRO A 108 2.54 -14.26 7.73
N LEU A 109 1.26 -14.00 8.02
CA LEU A 109 0.42 -14.87 8.85
C LEU A 109 -0.45 -15.83 8.03
N SER A 110 -0.62 -15.61 6.72
CA SER A 110 -1.40 -16.51 5.86
C SER A 110 -0.64 -17.80 5.50
N GLU A 111 0.66 -17.89 5.78
CA GLU A 111 1.49 -19.09 5.53
C GLU A 111 1.49 -20.09 6.69
N ILE A 112 0.71 -19.86 7.77
CA ILE A 112 0.68 -20.71 8.98
C ILE A 112 -0.49 -21.72 8.96
N GLU A 113 -1.18 -21.91 7.82
CA GLU A 113 -2.23 -22.93 7.69
C GLU A 113 -1.69 -24.35 7.44
#